data_AF-X0YUK5-F1
#
_entry.id   AF-X0YUK5-F1
#
_cell.length_a   1.000
_cell.length_b   1.000
_cell.length_c   1.000
_cell.angle_alpha   90.00
_cell.angle_beta   90.00
_cell.angle_gamma   90.00
#
_symmetry.space_group_name_H-M   'P 1'
#
loop_
_entity.id
_entity.type
_entity.pdbx_description
1 polymer ?
#
loop_
_entity_poly.entity_id
_entity_poly.type
_entity_poly.pdbx_seq_one_letter_code
_entity_poly.pdbx_strand_id
1 'polypeptide(L)'
;MSREAVETIEYKGHTIEIFPDDCGESPRDWDNITEIHYHANSYVLGDTNWYGKIDEYDAMLKQAKRQGDLVIPMFAYIHSGVHLSLESFYGKLPQGHAEFDSGRAGSVIVRRKEILDNWGAKRMSAALREKGYNAAKGDIDTLNQFFAGDVYGYVVDGDGDSCWGFYGTKDCIDEAEGIVDWIVKDTIKKHVKKVKQWIKGKVPLQYRTG
;
A
#
# COMPACT_ATOMS: atom_id res chain seq x y z
N MET A 1 0.48 26.93 5.94
CA MET A 1 1.89 26.67 5.59
C MET A 1 1.85 26.03 4.21
N SER A 2 2.55 26.58 3.22
CA SER A 2 2.68 25.91 1.91
C SER A 2 3.38 24.58 2.12
N ARG A 3 2.75 23.47 1.73
CA ARG A 3 3.43 22.17 1.69
C ARG A 3 4.50 22.28 0.60
N GLU A 4 5.74 21.94 0.91
CA GLU A 4 6.81 21.84 -0.09
C GLU A 4 6.75 20.46 -0.73
N ALA A 5 6.88 20.41 -2.06
CA ALA A 5 6.95 19.15 -2.78
C ALA A 5 8.25 18.44 -2.40
N VAL A 6 8.18 17.15 -2.08
CA VAL A 6 9.37 16.32 -1.84
C VAL A 6 10.06 15.93 -3.15
N GLU A 7 9.29 15.90 -4.24
CA GLU A 7 9.79 15.59 -5.57
C GLU A 7 8.93 16.30 -6.62
N THR A 8 9.58 16.72 -7.72
CA THR A 8 8.92 17.34 -8.87
C THR A 8 9.44 16.70 -10.15
N ILE A 9 8.54 16.23 -11.00
CA ILE A 9 8.85 15.43 -12.19
C ILE A 9 8.22 16.10 -13.42
N GLU A 10 9.01 16.23 -14.49
CA GLU A 10 8.53 16.68 -15.78
C GLU A 10 8.22 15.48 -16.67
N TYR A 11 6.95 15.29 -17.02
CA TYR A 11 6.49 14.14 -17.79
C TYR A 11 5.55 14.55 -18.92
N LYS A 12 5.95 14.26 -20.18
CA LYS A 12 5.17 14.57 -21.40
C LYS A 12 4.70 16.03 -21.53
N GLY A 13 5.46 16.96 -20.96
CA GLY A 13 5.14 18.40 -20.99
C GLY A 13 4.19 18.85 -19.89
N HIS A 14 3.96 18.00 -18.88
CA HIS A 14 3.23 18.29 -17.66
C HIS A 14 4.18 18.20 -16.46
N THR A 15 3.88 18.97 -15.41
CA THR A 15 4.64 18.95 -14.15
C THR A 15 3.86 18.12 -13.13
N ILE A 16 4.52 17.15 -12.50
CA ILE A 16 3.97 16.33 -11.41
C ILE A 16 4.71 16.70 -10.14
N GLU A 17 3.98 17.14 -9.12
CA GLU A 17 4.53 17.47 -7.80
C GLU A 17 4.06 16.45 -6.77
N ILE A 18 4.99 15.87 -6.01
CA ILE A 18 4.74 14.87 -4.98
C ILE A 18 4.82 15.51 -3.61
N PHE A 19 3.84 15.25 -2.76
CA PHE A 19 3.73 15.81 -1.41
C PHE A 19 3.54 14.70 -0.38
N PRO A 20 4.11 14.84 0.84
CA PRO A 20 3.77 13.97 1.96
C PRO A 20 2.30 14.13 2.33
N ASP A 21 1.67 13.02 2.69
CA ASP A 21 0.30 12.99 3.20
C ASP A 21 0.29 12.70 4.70
N ASP A 22 0.27 13.77 5.49
CA ASP A 22 0.18 13.70 6.95
C ASP A 22 -1.21 13.23 7.45
N CYS A 23 -2.18 13.02 6.55
CA CYS A 23 -3.55 12.62 6.86
C CYS A 23 -3.91 11.25 6.28
N GLY A 24 -2.90 10.43 5.97
CA GLY A 24 -3.09 9.07 5.46
C GLY A 24 -3.97 8.21 6.37
N GLU A 25 -4.91 7.47 5.77
CA GLU A 25 -5.69 6.44 6.45
C GLU A 25 -4.76 5.32 6.94
N SER A 26 -5.14 4.59 7.99
CA SER A 26 -4.40 3.37 8.35
C SER A 26 -4.77 2.27 7.34
N PRO A 27 -3.80 1.51 6.79
CA PRO A 27 -4.13 0.40 5.91
C PRO A 27 -4.91 -0.71 6.64
N ARG A 28 -4.99 -0.67 7.98
CA ARG A 28 -5.81 -1.59 8.79
C ARG A 28 -7.29 -1.20 8.88
N ASP A 29 -7.66 0.00 8.44
CA ASP A 29 -9.06 0.42 8.33
C ASP A 29 -9.72 -0.13 7.04
N TRP A 30 -8.93 -0.73 6.15
CA TRP A 30 -9.39 -1.35 4.90
C TRP A 30 -9.92 -2.77 5.08
N ASP A 31 -10.56 -3.29 4.03
CA ASP A 31 -11.01 -4.68 3.93
C ASP A 31 -9.82 -5.61 3.61
N ASN A 32 -9.12 -6.02 4.67
CA ASN A 32 -7.93 -6.85 4.57
C ASN A 32 -8.28 -8.34 4.64
N ILE A 33 -7.65 -9.15 3.79
CA ILE A 33 -7.73 -10.62 3.88
C ILE A 33 -6.99 -11.17 5.13
N THR A 34 -6.10 -10.36 5.71
CA THR A 34 -5.28 -10.76 6.85
C THR A 34 -5.78 -10.16 8.15
N GLU A 35 -5.60 -10.92 9.23
CA GLU A 35 -5.86 -10.50 10.60
C GLU A 35 -4.54 -10.45 11.38
N ILE A 36 -4.16 -9.27 11.87
CA ILE A 36 -2.93 -9.05 12.62
C ILE A 36 -3.23 -9.10 14.12
N HIS A 37 -2.80 -10.18 14.76
CA HIS A 37 -2.90 -10.35 16.21
C HIS A 37 -1.53 -10.10 16.86
N TYR A 38 -1.48 -9.23 17.85
CA TYR A 38 -0.22 -8.82 18.49
C TYR A 38 -0.34 -8.77 20.01
N HIS A 39 0.79 -8.63 20.70
CA HIS A 39 0.83 -8.46 22.16
C HIS A 39 1.83 -7.37 22.53
N ALA A 40 1.36 -6.13 22.60
CA ALA A 40 2.18 -4.98 22.96
C ALA A 40 1.42 -4.06 23.92
N ASN A 41 2.11 -3.47 24.90
CA ASN A 41 1.46 -2.59 25.88
C ASN A 41 1.17 -1.19 25.29
N SER A 42 2.14 -0.63 24.58
CA SER A 42 2.17 0.80 24.24
C SER A 42 2.01 1.08 22.74
N TYR A 43 1.80 0.05 21.92
CA TYR A 43 1.74 0.18 20.46
C TYR A 43 0.49 -0.49 19.90
N VAL A 44 -0.08 0.13 18.86
CA VAL A 44 -1.09 -0.48 18.02
C VAL A 44 -0.39 -1.03 16.79
N LEU A 45 -0.28 -2.36 16.71
CA LEU A 45 0.51 -3.04 15.67
C LEU A 45 -0.37 -3.77 14.64
N GLY A 46 -1.69 -3.68 14.76
CA GLY A 46 -2.63 -4.47 13.98
C GLY A 46 -4.03 -4.41 14.57
N ASP A 47 -4.79 -5.48 14.40
CA ASP A 47 -6.24 -5.47 14.61
C ASP A 47 -6.64 -5.90 16.03
N THR A 48 -5.91 -6.85 16.64
CA THR A 48 -6.25 -7.36 17.97
C THR A 48 -5.03 -7.46 18.88
N ASN A 49 -5.11 -6.77 20.02
CA ASN A 49 -4.11 -6.82 21.07
C ASN A 49 -4.43 -7.87 22.14
N TRP A 50 -3.46 -8.74 22.41
CA TRP A 50 -3.53 -9.82 23.40
C TRP A 50 -2.61 -9.56 24.62
N TYR A 51 -2.15 -8.33 24.82
CA TYR A 51 -1.35 -7.97 25.99
C TYR A 51 -2.06 -8.41 27.29
N GLY A 52 -1.34 -9.16 28.14
CA GLY A 52 -1.87 -9.74 29.38
C GLY A 52 -2.77 -10.98 29.22
N LYS A 53 -3.02 -11.48 27.98
CA LYS A 53 -3.91 -12.62 27.69
C LYS A 53 -3.25 -13.70 26.84
N ILE A 54 -2.01 -14.06 27.20
CA ILE A 54 -1.19 -14.96 26.37
C ILE A 54 -1.78 -16.37 26.22
N ASP A 55 -2.46 -16.90 27.24
CA ASP A 55 -3.08 -18.23 27.20
C ASP A 55 -4.26 -18.27 26.21
N GLU A 56 -5.08 -17.23 26.18
CA GLU A 56 -6.18 -17.09 25.23
C GLU A 56 -5.66 -16.95 23.79
N TYR A 57 -4.58 -16.18 23.61
CA TYR A 57 -3.89 -16.03 22.34
C TYR A 57 -3.37 -17.38 21.81
N ASP A 58 -2.68 -18.14 22.65
CA ASP A 58 -2.16 -19.46 22.28
C ASP A 58 -3.28 -20.46 21.95
N ALA A 59 -4.40 -20.41 22.68
CA ALA A 59 -5.58 -21.20 22.36
C ALA A 59 -6.18 -20.84 20.99
N MET A 60 -6.28 -19.54 20.69
CA MET A 60 -6.75 -19.02 19.40
C MET A 60 -5.85 -19.47 18.25
N LEU A 61 -4.52 -19.33 18.38
CA LEU A 61 -3.57 -19.80 17.35
C LEU A 61 -3.67 -21.31 17.10
N LYS A 62 -3.84 -22.10 18.18
CA LYS A 62 -4.05 -23.57 18.06
C LYS A 62 -5.34 -23.88 17.30
N GLN A 63 -6.41 -23.12 17.54
CA GLN A 63 -7.68 -23.27 16.84
C GLN A 63 -7.55 -22.92 15.35
N ALA A 64 -6.96 -21.78 15.01
CA ALA A 64 -6.74 -21.35 13.62
C ALA A 64 -5.94 -22.41 12.84
N LYS A 65 -4.85 -22.93 13.43
CA LYS A 65 -4.08 -24.04 12.84
C LYS A 65 -4.92 -25.30 12.61
N ARG A 66 -5.80 -25.68 13.55
CA ARG A 66 -6.71 -26.83 13.40
C ARG A 66 -7.73 -26.63 12.28
N GLN A 67 -8.18 -25.40 12.05
CA GLN A 67 -9.08 -25.05 10.94
C GLN A 67 -8.37 -25.01 9.59
N GLY A 68 -7.03 -25.12 9.58
CA GLY A 68 -6.21 -25.10 8.38
C GLY A 68 -5.94 -23.68 7.87
N ASP A 69 -6.13 -22.67 8.72
CA ASP A 69 -5.76 -21.28 8.45
C ASP A 69 -4.23 -21.16 8.33
N LEU A 70 -3.80 -20.14 7.57
CA LEU A 70 -2.39 -19.80 7.49
C LEU A 70 -2.04 -18.91 8.69
N VAL A 71 -1.19 -19.42 9.59
CA VAL A 71 -0.76 -18.71 10.80
C VAL A 71 0.74 -18.42 10.67
N ILE A 72 1.09 -17.15 10.51
CA ILE A 72 2.45 -16.68 10.21
C ILE A 72 2.97 -15.93 11.45
N PRO A 73 4.16 -16.24 11.98
CA PRO A 73 4.73 -15.46 13.08
C PRO A 73 5.03 -14.03 12.62
N MET A 74 4.78 -13.07 13.48
CA MET A 74 5.12 -11.66 13.26
C MET A 74 6.13 -11.20 14.30
N PHE A 75 7.16 -10.50 13.85
CA PHE A 75 8.21 -9.91 14.64
C PHE A 75 8.10 -8.39 14.55
N ALA A 76 8.42 -7.70 15.64
CA ALA A 76 8.54 -6.24 15.64
C ALA A 76 9.95 -5.85 16.07
N TYR A 77 10.45 -4.78 15.48
CA TYR A 77 11.60 -4.01 15.91
C TYR A 77 11.12 -2.60 16.26
N ILE A 78 11.35 -2.18 17.50
CA ILE A 78 10.83 -0.92 18.02
C ILE A 78 12.00 -0.08 18.54
N HIS A 79 12.52 0.80 17.68
CA HIS A 79 13.62 1.70 18.01
C HIS A 79 13.47 3.02 17.23
N SER A 80 12.95 4.07 17.89
CA SER A 80 12.60 5.36 17.28
C SER A 80 11.52 5.31 16.18
N GLY A 81 10.95 4.13 15.93
CA GLY A 81 9.89 3.84 14.98
C GLY A 81 9.50 2.37 15.13
N VAL A 82 8.43 1.96 14.45
CA VAL A 82 7.95 0.56 14.46
C VAL A 82 8.25 -0.05 13.10
N HIS A 83 8.91 -1.20 13.11
CA HIS A 83 9.12 -2.00 11.92
C HIS A 83 8.72 -3.45 12.17
N LEU A 84 7.82 -3.98 11.34
CA LEU A 84 7.26 -5.31 11.41
C LEU A 84 7.88 -6.22 10.34
N SER A 85 7.94 -7.52 10.63
CA SER A 85 8.40 -8.53 9.69
C SER A 85 7.73 -9.88 9.95
N LEU A 86 7.52 -10.66 8.87
CA LEU A 86 7.08 -12.05 8.96
C LEU A 86 8.23 -13.03 9.19
N GLU A 87 9.46 -12.54 9.21
CA GLU A 87 10.68 -13.29 9.49
C GLU A 87 11.44 -12.68 10.68
N SER A 88 12.20 -13.51 11.39
CA SER A 88 13.05 -13.04 12.49
C SER A 88 14.10 -12.03 12.01
N PHE A 89 14.38 -11.03 12.84
CA PHE A 89 15.45 -10.05 12.66
C PHE A 89 16.83 -10.56 13.11
N TYR A 90 16.88 -11.74 13.72
CA TYR A 90 18.12 -12.33 14.24
C TYR A 90 19.19 -12.47 13.13
N GLY A 91 20.37 -11.91 13.38
CA GLY A 91 21.50 -11.93 12.44
C GLY A 91 21.37 -11.04 11.19
N LYS A 92 20.30 -10.25 11.07
CA LYS A 92 20.04 -9.38 9.90
C LYS A 92 20.36 -7.91 10.10
N LEU A 93 20.52 -7.44 11.35
CA LEU A 93 20.80 -6.04 11.64
C LEU A 93 22.31 -5.79 11.84
N PRO A 94 22.89 -4.75 11.21
CA PRO A 94 24.33 -4.51 11.19
C PRO A 94 24.94 -4.18 12.56
N GLN A 95 24.10 -3.85 13.56
CA GLN A 95 24.56 -3.39 14.87
C GLN A 95 24.56 -4.48 15.96
N GLY A 96 24.11 -5.72 15.70
CA GLY A 96 24.10 -6.79 16.72
C GLY A 96 23.14 -6.56 17.92
N HIS A 97 22.52 -5.38 18.04
CA HIS A 97 21.59 -5.00 19.12
C HIS A 97 20.14 -5.46 18.88
N ALA A 98 19.88 -6.20 17.80
CA ALA A 98 18.55 -6.74 17.47
C ALA A 98 17.91 -7.51 18.63
N GLU A 99 18.71 -8.08 19.53
CA GLU A 99 18.25 -8.96 20.60
C GLU A 99 17.48 -8.24 21.71
N PHE A 100 17.67 -6.94 21.89
CA PHE A 100 16.99 -6.17 22.94
C PHE A 100 15.72 -5.47 22.45
N ASP A 101 15.75 -4.95 21.21
CA ASP A 101 14.68 -4.12 20.64
C ASP A 101 13.84 -4.85 19.57
N SER A 102 14.17 -6.12 19.25
CA SER A 102 13.37 -6.96 18.36
C SER A 102 12.93 -8.26 19.01
N GLY A 103 11.71 -8.69 18.68
CA GLY A 103 11.15 -9.93 19.22
C GLY A 103 9.91 -10.36 18.45
N ARG A 104 9.46 -11.60 18.72
CA ARG A 104 8.15 -12.05 18.24
C ARG A 104 7.09 -11.18 18.92
N ALA A 105 6.34 -10.44 18.12
CA ALA A 105 5.34 -9.47 18.59
C ALA A 105 3.91 -9.94 18.35
N GLY A 106 3.71 -11.01 17.58
CA GLY A 106 2.37 -11.49 17.25
C GLY A 106 2.35 -12.58 16.19
N SER A 107 1.23 -12.66 15.48
CA SER A 107 1.03 -13.51 14.32
C SER A 107 0.01 -12.89 13.39
N VAL A 108 0.28 -13.02 12.09
CA VAL A 108 -0.67 -12.70 11.03
C VAL A 108 -1.41 -13.97 10.68
N ILE A 109 -2.74 -13.90 10.67
CA ILE A 109 -3.62 -15.00 10.30
C ILE A 109 -4.30 -14.66 8.99
N VAL A 110 -4.25 -15.59 8.05
CA VAL A 110 -5.04 -15.53 6.82
C VAL A 110 -5.97 -16.72 6.84
N ARG A 111 -7.27 -16.43 6.97
CA ARG A 111 -8.29 -17.48 7.13
C ARG A 111 -8.34 -18.34 5.88
N ARG A 112 -8.40 -19.66 6.09
CA ARG A 112 -8.49 -20.66 5.00
C ARG A 112 -9.67 -20.35 4.09
N LYS A 113 -10.80 -19.96 4.68
CA LYS A 113 -12.01 -19.60 3.95
C LYS A 113 -11.75 -18.42 3.01
N GLU A 114 -11.22 -17.31 3.52
CA GLU A 114 -10.93 -16.11 2.74
C GLU A 114 -9.96 -16.40 1.57
N ILE A 115 -8.92 -17.21 1.80
CA ILE A 115 -8.03 -17.66 0.71
C ILE A 115 -8.80 -18.46 -0.36
N LEU A 116 -9.70 -19.34 0.04
CA LEU A 116 -10.44 -20.15 -0.91
C LEU A 116 -11.44 -19.32 -1.70
N ASP A 117 -12.13 -18.38 -1.04
CA ASP A 117 -13.13 -17.53 -1.65
C ASP A 117 -12.48 -16.51 -2.60
N ASN A 118 -11.41 -15.81 -2.18
CA ASN A 118 -10.70 -14.82 -3.01
C ASN A 118 -10.07 -15.41 -4.28
N TRP A 119 -9.64 -16.68 -4.24
CA TRP A 119 -9.03 -17.35 -5.40
C TRP A 119 -9.91 -18.44 -6.02
N GLY A 120 -11.20 -18.49 -5.67
CA GLY A 120 -12.18 -19.37 -6.30
C GLY A 120 -11.85 -20.87 -6.21
N ALA A 121 -11.26 -21.30 -5.10
CA ALA A 121 -10.75 -22.66 -4.91
C ALA A 121 -11.56 -23.45 -3.89
N LYS A 122 -11.64 -24.78 -4.06
CA LYS A 122 -12.35 -25.66 -3.11
C LYS A 122 -11.44 -26.28 -2.06
N ARG A 123 -10.12 -26.33 -2.32
CA ARG A 123 -9.12 -26.98 -1.47
C ARG A 123 -7.87 -26.14 -1.40
N MET A 124 -7.27 -26.12 -0.21
CA MET A 124 -6.03 -25.40 0.06
C MET A 124 -4.86 -26.15 -0.60
N SER A 125 -4.18 -25.50 -1.55
CA SER A 125 -2.97 -26.00 -2.22
C SER A 125 -1.73 -25.29 -1.70
N ALA A 126 -0.53 -25.77 -2.05
CA ALA A 126 0.72 -25.08 -1.73
C ALA A 126 0.77 -23.68 -2.35
N ALA A 127 0.38 -23.55 -3.63
CA ALA A 127 0.32 -22.26 -4.32
C ALA A 127 -0.67 -21.27 -3.67
N LEU A 128 -1.78 -21.76 -3.13
CA LEU A 128 -2.73 -20.90 -2.39
C LEU A 128 -2.17 -20.46 -1.04
N ARG A 129 -1.39 -21.31 -0.35
CA ARG A 129 -0.68 -20.90 0.87
C ARG A 129 0.37 -19.84 0.58
N GLU A 130 1.10 -19.97 -0.52
CA GLU A 130 2.07 -18.96 -0.97
C GLU A 130 1.38 -17.63 -1.30
N LYS A 131 0.23 -17.65 -1.99
CA LYS A 131 -0.58 -16.46 -2.21
C LYS A 131 -1.03 -15.80 -0.91
N GLY A 132 -1.50 -16.59 0.06
CA GLY A 132 -1.85 -16.07 1.39
C GLY A 132 -0.65 -15.48 2.14
N TYR A 133 0.52 -16.10 2.04
CA TYR A 133 1.76 -15.57 2.62
C TYR A 133 2.18 -14.25 1.95
N ASN A 134 2.12 -14.17 0.62
CA ASN A 134 2.45 -12.96 -0.12
C ASN A 134 1.47 -11.82 0.17
N ALA A 135 0.18 -12.12 0.37
CA ALA A 135 -0.80 -11.14 0.83
C ALA A 135 -0.43 -10.60 2.22
N ALA A 136 -0.13 -11.49 3.18
CA ALA A 136 0.34 -11.07 4.50
C ALA A 136 1.64 -10.27 4.46
N LYS A 137 2.57 -10.61 3.56
CA LYS A 137 3.79 -9.85 3.37
C LYS A 137 3.50 -8.44 2.85
N GLY A 138 2.65 -8.33 1.82
CA GLY A 138 2.20 -7.05 1.29
C GLY A 138 1.56 -6.17 2.37
N ASP A 139 0.63 -6.71 3.16
CA ASP A 139 -0.02 -5.97 4.24
C ASP A 139 0.98 -5.45 5.29
N ILE A 140 1.99 -6.26 5.65
CA ILE A 140 3.06 -5.84 6.57
C ILE A 140 3.95 -4.77 5.94
N ASP A 141 4.29 -4.89 4.66
CA ASP A 141 5.09 -3.90 3.94
C ASP A 141 4.34 -2.55 3.88
N THR A 142 3.04 -2.55 3.54
CA THR A 142 2.19 -1.34 3.55
C THR A 142 2.02 -0.75 4.95
N LEU A 143 1.82 -1.58 5.97
CA LEU A 143 1.72 -1.12 7.35
C LEU A 143 3.04 -0.51 7.85
N ASN A 144 4.18 -1.04 7.41
CA ASN A 144 5.48 -0.43 7.69
C ASN A 144 5.63 0.94 7.04
N GLN A 145 5.17 1.12 5.79
CA GLN A 145 5.16 2.43 5.13
C GLN A 145 4.31 3.42 5.91
N PHE A 146 3.12 3.00 6.37
CA PHE A 146 2.28 3.81 7.24
C PHE A 146 2.99 4.25 8.51
N PHE A 147 3.62 3.31 9.24
CA PHE A 147 4.36 3.63 10.47
C PHE A 147 5.56 4.54 10.25
N ALA A 148 6.17 4.48 9.06
CA ALA A 148 7.27 5.36 8.67
C ALA A 148 6.79 6.76 8.21
N GLY A 149 5.48 6.97 8.02
CA GLY A 149 4.94 8.17 7.38
C GLY A 149 5.25 8.25 5.88
N ASP A 150 5.55 7.11 5.25
CA ASP A 150 5.86 6.97 3.82
C ASP A 150 4.54 6.96 3.01
N VAL A 151 3.74 8.03 3.15
CA VAL A 151 2.44 8.22 2.50
C VAL A 151 2.47 9.53 1.73
N TYR A 152 1.97 9.51 0.49
CA TYR A 152 2.10 10.61 -0.45
C TYR A 152 0.81 10.88 -1.22
N GLY A 153 0.76 12.08 -1.80
CA GLY A 153 -0.14 12.43 -2.90
C GLY A 153 0.61 13.19 -3.98
N TYR A 154 -0.02 13.31 -5.14
CA TYR A 154 0.49 14.08 -6.26
C TYR A 154 -0.48 15.20 -6.66
N VAL A 155 0.08 16.23 -7.30
CA VAL A 155 -0.68 17.26 -8.01
C VAL A 155 -0.04 17.45 -9.39
N VAL A 156 -0.86 17.42 -10.44
CA VAL A 156 -0.43 17.68 -11.82
C VAL A 156 -0.68 19.14 -12.16
N ASP A 157 0.31 19.81 -12.74
CA ASP A 157 0.26 21.21 -13.19
C ASP A 157 -0.17 22.22 -12.10
N GLY A 158 0.19 21.97 -10.84
CA GLY A 158 0.00 22.88 -9.69
C GLY A 158 -1.43 22.98 -9.13
N ASP A 159 -2.46 22.93 -9.99
CA ASP A 159 -3.88 22.95 -9.59
C ASP A 159 -4.78 22.02 -10.43
N GLY A 160 -4.17 21.15 -11.24
CA GLY A 160 -4.86 20.18 -12.07
C GLY A 160 -5.32 18.93 -11.30
N ASP A 161 -5.15 17.76 -11.91
CA ASP A 161 -5.55 16.49 -11.29
C ASP A 161 -4.65 16.17 -10.10
N SER A 162 -5.27 15.76 -8.99
CA SER A 162 -4.55 15.38 -7.76
C SER A 162 -5.19 14.16 -7.11
N CYS A 163 -4.36 13.31 -6.52
CA CYS A 163 -4.82 12.18 -5.72
C CYS A 163 -3.85 11.96 -4.54
N TRP A 164 -4.34 11.39 -3.45
CA TRP A 164 -3.62 11.27 -2.17
C TRP A 164 -3.81 9.87 -1.57
N GLY A 165 -3.03 9.52 -0.55
CA GLY A 165 -3.13 8.22 0.13
C GLY A 165 -2.32 7.09 -0.51
N PHE A 166 -1.24 7.39 -1.23
CA PHE A 166 -0.35 6.38 -1.81
C PHE A 166 0.77 6.00 -0.85
N TYR A 167 0.96 4.71 -0.58
CA TYR A 167 2.04 4.22 0.29
C TYR A 167 3.32 4.02 -0.53
N GLY A 168 4.30 4.88 -0.28
CA GLY A 168 5.52 4.99 -1.07
C GLY A 168 5.38 5.87 -2.31
N THR A 169 6.47 6.52 -2.69
CA THR A 169 6.49 7.47 -3.82
C THR A 169 6.27 6.79 -5.16
N LYS A 170 6.73 5.54 -5.32
CA LYS A 170 6.68 4.84 -6.61
C LYS A 170 5.24 4.68 -7.11
N ASP A 171 4.34 4.18 -6.28
CA ASP A 171 2.95 3.95 -6.70
C ASP A 171 2.20 5.28 -6.91
N CYS A 172 2.57 6.32 -6.15
CA CYS A 172 2.09 7.69 -6.34
C CYS A 172 2.48 8.24 -7.73
N ILE A 173 3.75 8.07 -8.11
CA ILE A 173 4.29 8.55 -9.39
C ILE A 173 3.69 7.76 -10.56
N ASP A 174 3.59 6.43 -10.45
CA ASP A 174 3.03 5.59 -11.50
C ASP A 174 1.57 5.98 -11.83
N GLU A 175 0.74 6.29 -10.81
CA GLU A 175 -0.62 6.76 -11.01
C GLU A 175 -0.65 8.16 -11.64
N ALA A 176 0.21 9.08 -11.17
CA ALA A 176 0.33 10.42 -11.73
C ALA A 176 0.71 10.39 -13.22
N GLU A 177 1.69 9.58 -13.61
CA GLU A 177 2.06 9.37 -15.01
C GLU A 177 0.89 8.79 -15.82
N GLY A 178 0.12 7.86 -15.24
CA GLY A 178 -1.08 7.30 -15.85
C GLY A 178 -2.16 8.34 -16.15
N ILE A 179 -2.35 9.29 -15.23
CA ILE A 179 -3.25 10.44 -15.45
C ILE A 179 -2.73 11.35 -16.55
N VAL A 180 -1.45 11.70 -16.54
CA VAL A 180 -0.86 12.53 -17.61
C VAL A 180 -1.00 11.85 -18.97
N ASP A 181 -0.81 10.54 -19.05
CA ASP A 181 -1.02 9.76 -20.27
C ASP A 181 -2.44 9.87 -20.80
N TRP A 182 -3.41 9.82 -19.90
CA TRP A 182 -4.80 10.03 -20.25
C TRP A 182 -5.07 11.46 -20.74
N ILE A 183 -4.54 12.49 -20.04
CA ILE A 183 -4.67 13.91 -20.41
C ILE A 183 -4.12 14.15 -21.83
N VAL A 184 -2.91 13.66 -22.12
CA VAL A 184 -2.27 13.79 -23.43
C VAL A 184 -3.11 13.11 -24.52
N LYS A 185 -3.55 11.88 -24.25
CA LYS A 185 -4.38 11.10 -25.19
C LYS A 185 -5.72 11.78 -25.47
N ASP A 186 -6.39 12.30 -24.44
CA ASP A 186 -7.68 12.98 -24.58
C ASP A 186 -7.51 14.32 -25.33
N THR A 187 -6.43 15.05 -25.07
CA THR A 187 -6.08 16.29 -25.78
C THR A 187 -5.89 16.04 -27.27
N ILE A 188 -5.10 15.02 -27.65
CA ILE A 188 -4.92 14.61 -29.06
C ILE A 188 -6.26 14.23 -29.69
N LYS A 189 -7.08 13.45 -28.99
CA LYS A 189 -8.40 13.02 -29.47
C LYS A 189 -9.34 14.21 -29.72
N LYS A 190 -9.39 15.17 -28.80
CA LYS A 190 -10.15 16.42 -28.94
C LYS A 190 -9.65 17.24 -30.12
N HIS A 191 -8.34 17.41 -30.28
CA HIS A 191 -7.75 18.12 -31.39
C HIS A 191 -8.09 17.48 -32.74
N VAL A 192 -7.91 16.16 -32.88
CA VAL A 192 -8.28 15.43 -34.11
C VAL A 192 -9.77 15.57 -34.43
N LYS A 193 -10.65 15.52 -33.43
CA LYS A 193 -12.09 15.72 -33.62
C LYS A 193 -12.40 17.13 -34.13
N LYS A 194 -11.79 18.16 -33.54
CA LYS A 194 -11.90 19.58 -33.95
C LYS A 194 -11.44 19.76 -35.40
N VAL A 195 -10.29 19.19 -35.75
CA VAL A 195 -9.75 19.22 -37.12
C VAL A 195 -10.68 18.55 -38.12
N LYS A 196 -11.23 17.36 -37.80
CA LYS A 196 -12.21 16.67 -38.66
C LYS A 196 -13.46 17.52 -38.90
N GLN A 197 -13.96 18.20 -37.87
CA GLN A 197 -15.12 19.10 -37.99
C GLN A 197 -14.84 20.26 -38.95
N TRP A 198 -13.67 20.90 -38.83
CA TRP A 198 -13.28 21.97 -39.75
C TRP A 198 -13.13 21.53 -41.20
N ILE A 199 -12.55 20.34 -41.42
CA ILE A 199 -12.44 19.77 -42.76
C ILE A 199 -13.84 19.56 -43.35
N LYS A 200 -14.75 18.94 -42.59
CA LYS A 200 -16.13 18.71 -43.03
C LYS A 200 -16.88 20.03 -43.30
N GLY A 201 -16.65 21.05 -42.48
CA GLY A 201 -17.21 22.39 -42.63
C GLY A 201 -16.50 23.27 -43.66
N LYS A 202 -15.46 22.76 -44.35
CA LYS A 202 -14.61 23.53 -45.29
C LYS A 202 -14.06 24.83 -44.70
N VAL A 203 -13.75 24.84 -43.39
CA VAL A 203 -13.20 26.02 -42.71
C VAL A 203 -11.78 26.29 -43.26
N PRO A 204 -11.51 27.50 -43.81
CA PRO A 204 -10.18 27.88 -44.31
C PRO A 204 -9.11 27.79 -43.22
N LEU A 205 -7.88 27.46 -43.60
CA LEU A 205 -6.76 27.25 -42.67
C LEU A 205 -6.52 28.46 -41.76
N GLN A 206 -6.63 29.69 -42.28
CA GLN A 206 -6.41 30.91 -41.50
C GLN A 206 -7.37 31.09 -40.30
N TYR A 207 -8.48 30.35 -40.26
CA TYR A 207 -9.48 30.40 -39.19
C TYR A 207 -9.40 29.19 -38.24
N ARG A 208 -8.43 28.28 -38.42
CA ARG A 208 -8.23 27.12 -37.54
C ARG A 208 -7.24 27.49 -36.44
N THR A 209 -7.74 27.77 -35.25
CA THR A 209 -6.92 28.08 -34.06
C THR A 209 -6.58 26.81 -33.28
N GLY A 210 -5.39 26.72 -32.66
CA GLY A 210 -4.94 25.58 -31.84
C GLY A 210 -6.04 24.98 -30.96
#